data_AF-A0A9X4KL15-F1
#
_entry.id   AF-A0A9X4KL15-F1
#
_cell.length_a   1.000
_cell.length_b   1.000
_cell.length_c   1.000
_cell.angle_alpha   90.00
_cell.angle_beta   90.00
_cell.angle_gamma   90.00
#
_symmetry.space_group_name_H-M   'P 1'
#
loop_
_entity.id
_entity.type
_entity.pdbx_description
1 polymer ?
#
loop_
_entity_poly.entity_id
_entity_poly.type
_entity_poly.pdbx_seq_one_letter_code
_entity_poly.pdbx_strand_id
1 'polypeptide(L)'
;MKIFIYGFLGVIALIGSLNIVNTVQTNLMLRRREFGLLQAVGMTMGQLRRMATLEGVWFGVIGAFWGLLLGIGISYLLYDQLNSMEGMAFSFPVTGAIISCVFALGVGLLSVQGPLRKIAKASVVEELREEA
;
A
#
# COMPACT_ATOMS: atom_id res chain seq x y z
N MET A 1 -6.58 -18.11 -22.38
CA MET A 1 -7.24 -17.82 -21.08
C MET A 1 -6.30 -17.19 -20.05
N LYS A 2 -5.10 -17.74 -19.81
CA LYS A 2 -4.14 -17.22 -18.82
C LYS A 2 -3.79 -15.72 -18.97
N ILE A 3 -3.62 -15.24 -20.20
CA ILE A 3 -3.35 -13.81 -20.49
C ILE A 3 -4.46 -12.88 -19.99
N PHE A 4 -5.73 -13.26 -20.14
CA PHE A 4 -6.84 -12.44 -19.66
C PHE A 4 -6.86 -12.36 -18.13
N ILE A 5 -6.58 -13.48 -17.44
CA ILE A 5 -6.52 -13.54 -15.97
C ILE A 5 -5.38 -12.65 -15.46
N TYR A 6 -4.17 -12.82 -15.97
CA TYR A 6 -3.02 -12.00 -15.55
C TYR A 6 -3.21 -10.51 -15.91
N GLY A 7 -3.84 -10.22 -17.05
CA GLY A 7 -4.19 -8.84 -17.43
C GLY A 7 -5.15 -8.20 -16.43
N PHE A 8 -6.24 -8.88 -16.08
CA PHE A 8 -7.21 -8.38 -15.10
C PHE A 8 -6.58 -8.19 -13.71
N LEU A 9 -5.76 -9.17 -13.29
CA LEU A 9 -5.04 -9.13 -12.02
C LEU A 9 -4.09 -7.92 -11.96
N GLY A 10 -3.39 -7.63 -13.06
CA GLY A 10 -2.55 -6.45 -13.20
C GLY A 10 -3.35 -5.14 -13.09
N VAL A 11 -4.50 -5.04 -13.74
CA VAL A 11 -5.36 -3.84 -13.67
C VAL A 11 -5.90 -3.63 -12.25
N ILE A 12 -6.40 -4.68 -11.59
CA ILE A 12 -6.89 -4.59 -10.21
C ILE A 12 -5.76 -4.16 -9.26
N ALA A 13 -4.57 -4.76 -9.40
CA ALA A 13 -3.41 -4.40 -8.61
C ALA A 13 -3.00 -2.93 -8.82
N LEU A 14 -3.10 -2.43 -10.05
CA LEU A 14 -2.81 -1.04 -10.38
C LEU A 14 -3.83 -0.08 -9.74
N ILE A 15 -5.13 -0.36 -9.87
CA ILE A 15 -6.20 0.44 -9.26
C ILE A 15 -6.05 0.46 -7.73
N GLY A 16 -5.78 -0.70 -7.11
CA GLY A 16 -5.55 -0.80 -5.67
C GLY A 16 -4.34 0.04 -5.23
N SER A 17 -3.23 -0.03 -5.98
CA SER A 17 -2.04 0.78 -5.71
C SER A 17 -2.32 2.28 -5.76
N LEU A 18 -3.07 2.73 -6.77
CA LEU A 18 -3.47 4.13 -6.90
C LEU A 18 -4.40 4.59 -5.77
N ASN A 19 -5.30 3.72 -5.31
CA ASN A 19 -6.20 4.02 -4.20
C ASN A 19 -5.43 4.29 -2.91
N ILE A 20 -4.42 3.46 -2.60
CA ILE A 20 -3.56 3.65 -1.42
C ILE A 20 -2.81 4.99 -1.54
N VAL A 21 -2.19 5.28 -2.70
CA VAL A 21 -1.49 6.55 -2.94
C VAL A 21 -2.41 7.75 -2.67
N ASN A 22 -3.62 7.73 -3.22
CA ASN A 22 -4.59 8.81 -3.07
C ASN A 22 -5.05 8.97 -1.61
N THR A 23 -5.21 7.86 -0.89
CA THR A 23 -5.61 7.86 0.52
C THR A 23 -4.53 8.45 1.42
N VAL A 24 -3.27 8.04 1.23
CA VAL A 24 -2.12 8.59 1.95
C VAL A 24 -1.94 10.08 1.63
N GLN A 25 -2.07 10.47 0.36
CA GLN A 25 -1.97 11.87 -0.05
C GLN A 25 -3.04 12.73 0.63
N THR A 26 -4.27 12.24 0.70
CA THR A 26 -5.39 12.96 1.33
C THR A 26 -5.19 13.08 2.85
N ASN A 27 -4.75 12.01 3.52
CA ASN A 27 -4.42 12.03 4.95
C ASN A 27 -3.31 13.04 5.28
N LEU A 28 -2.23 13.06 4.48
CA LEU A 28 -1.13 14.01 4.67
C LEU A 28 -1.58 15.46 4.44
N MET A 29 -2.47 15.69 3.47
CA MET A 29 -2.98 17.03 3.18
C MET A 29 -3.86 17.56 4.32
N LEU A 30 -4.71 16.71 4.91
CA LEU A 30 -5.52 17.05 6.08
C LEU A 30 -4.66 17.41 7.29
N ARG A 31 -3.54 16.69 7.48
CA ARG A 31 -2.58 16.92 8.58
C ARG A 31 -1.53 18.00 8.27
N ARG A 32 -1.57 18.65 7.10
CA ARG A 32 -0.58 19.69 6.72
C ARG A 32 -0.52 20.83 7.74
N ARG A 33 -1.66 21.23 8.31
CA ARG A 33 -1.71 22.26 9.37
C ARG A 33 -1.07 21.78 10.68
N GLU A 34 -1.31 20.53 11.07
CA GLU A 34 -0.65 19.92 12.24
C GLU A 34 0.86 19.82 12.03
N PHE A 35 1.31 19.45 10.82
CA PHE A 35 2.73 19.40 10.48
C PHE A 35 3.40 20.78 10.46
N GLY A 36 2.69 21.83 10.06
CA GLY A 36 3.17 23.21 10.16
C GLY A 36 3.35 23.66 11.62
N LEU A 37 2.42 23.30 12.50
CA LEU A 37 2.54 23.54 13.95
C LEU A 37 3.69 22.73 14.56
N LEU A 38 3.83 21.45 14.20
CA LEU A 38 4.92 20.62 14.67
C LEU A 38 6.29 21.13 14.20
N GLN A 39 6.39 21.65 12.98
CA GLN A 39 7.60 22.33 12.50
C GLN A 39 7.92 23.60 13.30
N ALA A 40 6.91 24.40 13.66
CA ALA A 40 7.09 25.57 14.51
C ALA A 40 7.62 25.22 15.92
N VAL A 41 7.33 24.01 16.41
CA VAL A 41 7.85 23.48 17.69
C VAL A 41 9.20 22.74 17.51
N GLY A 42 9.70 22.59 16.27
CA GLY A 42 11.02 22.05 15.98
C GLY A 42 11.05 20.68 15.30
N MET A 43 9.92 20.17 14.78
CA MET A 43 9.89 18.90 14.05
C MET A 43 10.61 19.02 12.70
N THR A 44 11.56 18.13 12.44
CA THR A 44 12.36 18.15 11.20
C THR A 44 11.66 17.42 10.05
N MET A 45 11.96 17.80 8.80
CA MET A 45 11.47 17.11 7.60
C MET A 45 11.86 15.61 7.55
N GLY A 46 12.97 15.24 8.20
CA GLY A 46 13.38 13.85 8.34
C GLY A 46 12.42 13.02 9.20
N GLN A 47 11.88 13.61 10.28
CA GLN A 47 10.89 12.96 11.13
C GLN A 47 9.55 12.78 10.40
N LEU A 48 9.13 13.79 9.62
CA LEU A 48 7.94 13.70 8.76
C LEU A 48 8.07 12.54 7.75
N ARG A 49 9.22 12.44 7.07
CA ARG A 49 9.48 11.36 6.12
C ARG A 49 9.45 9.99 6.79
N ARG A 50 10.09 9.83 7.96
CA ARG A 50 10.07 8.58 8.72
C ARG A 50 8.66 8.18 9.14
N MET A 51 7.87 9.13 9.62
CA MET A 51 6.47 8.89 10.00
C MET A 51 5.65 8.42 8.79
N ALA A 52 5.72 9.13 7.67
CA ALA A 52 4.99 8.75 6.46
C ALA A 52 5.44 7.38 5.92
N THR A 53 6.73 7.05 5.97
CA THR A 53 7.22 5.71 5.57
C THR A 53 6.71 4.61 6.48
N LEU A 54 6.61 4.86 7.79
CA LEU A 54 6.03 3.89 8.73
C LEU A 54 4.55 3.67 8.43
N GLU A 55 3.82 4.74 8.12
CA GLU A 55 2.40 4.66 7.76
C GLU A 55 2.19 3.80 6.50
N GLY A 56 3.03 3.97 5.46
CA GLY A 56 2.99 3.10 4.28
C GLY A 56 3.35 1.65 4.54
N VAL A 57 4.32 1.39 5.41
CA VAL A 57 4.67 0.02 5.84
C VAL A 57 3.48 -0.61 6.55
N TRP A 58 2.80 0.12 7.44
CA TRP A 58 1.59 -0.36 8.12
C TRP A 58 0.48 -0.73 7.14
N PHE A 59 0.24 0.10 6.12
CA PHE A 59 -0.72 -0.24 5.06
C PHE A 59 -0.32 -1.51 4.30
N GLY A 60 0.97 -1.67 3.98
CA GLY A 60 1.49 -2.88 3.34
C GLY A 60 1.33 -4.14 4.20
N VAL A 61 1.62 -4.05 5.51
CA VAL A 61 1.50 -5.16 6.46
C VAL A 61 0.04 -5.56 6.67
N ILE A 62 -0.84 -4.59 6.92
CA ILE A 62 -2.28 -4.85 7.10
C ILE A 62 -2.88 -5.43 5.82
N GLY A 63 -2.50 -4.89 4.66
CA GLY A 63 -2.92 -5.40 3.35
C GLY A 63 -2.43 -6.83 3.10
N ALA A 64 -1.17 -7.13 3.40
CA ALA A 64 -0.61 -8.48 3.28
C ALA A 64 -1.32 -9.47 4.21
N PHE A 65 -1.56 -9.07 5.46
CA PHE A 65 -2.25 -9.89 6.45
C PHE A 65 -3.67 -10.27 5.99
N TRP A 66 -4.49 -9.28 5.65
CA TRP A 66 -5.85 -9.52 5.16
C TRP A 66 -5.88 -10.22 3.80
N GLY A 67 -4.95 -9.89 2.90
CA GLY A 67 -4.83 -10.54 1.60
C GLY A 67 -4.48 -12.02 1.70
N LEU A 68 -3.55 -12.39 2.60
CA LEU A 68 -3.22 -13.78 2.89
C LEU A 68 -4.38 -14.50 3.58
N LEU A 69 -4.96 -13.89 4.62
CA LEU A 69 -6.06 -14.49 5.37
C LEU A 69 -7.25 -14.83 4.45
N LEU A 70 -7.69 -13.86 3.65
CA LEU A 70 -8.79 -14.03 2.71
C LEU A 70 -8.40 -14.95 1.54
N GLY A 71 -7.17 -14.83 1.01
CA GLY A 71 -6.69 -15.66 -0.09
C GLY A 71 -6.62 -17.14 0.28
N ILE A 72 -6.12 -17.45 1.47
CA ILE A 72 -6.07 -18.82 2.01
C ILE A 72 -7.48 -19.30 2.31
N GLY A 73 -8.32 -18.47 2.94
CA GLY A 73 -9.71 -18.81 3.25
C GLY A 73 -10.53 -19.18 2.01
N ILE A 74 -10.44 -18.36 0.95
CA ILE A 74 -11.12 -18.63 -0.33
C ILE A 74 -10.55 -19.88 -1.00
N SER A 75 -9.22 -20.06 -0.97
CA SER A 75 -8.57 -21.24 -1.55
C SER A 75 -8.99 -22.53 -0.84
N TYR A 76 -9.15 -22.48 0.49
CA TYR A 76 -9.66 -23.60 1.29
C TYR A 76 -11.12 -23.91 0.98
N LEU A 77 -11.99 -22.90 0.87
CA LEU A 77 -13.40 -23.09 0.51
C LEU A 77 -13.57 -23.70 -0.90
N LEU A 78 -12.76 -23.26 -1.87
CA LEU A 78 -12.76 -23.84 -3.21
C LEU A 78 -12.27 -25.29 -3.19
N TYR A 79 -11.23 -25.57 -2.38
CA TYR A 79 -10.73 -26.93 -2.21
C TYR A 79 -11.79 -27.85 -1.58
N ASP A 80 -12.49 -27.42 -0.52
CA ASP A 80 -13.53 -28.24 0.13
C ASP A 80 -14.65 -28.66 -0.85
N GLN A 81 -15.09 -27.73 -1.70
CA GLN A 81 -16.09 -28.00 -2.73
C GLN A 81 -15.58 -28.95 -3.82
N LEU A 82 -14.31 -28.82 -4.23
CA LEU A 82 -13.71 -29.66 -5.28
C LEU A 82 -13.28 -31.04 -4.77
N ASN A 83 -12.81 -31.11 -3.52
CA ASN A 83 -12.30 -32.35 -2.92
C ASN A 83 -13.44 -33.33 -2.59
N SER A 84 -14.65 -32.81 -2.41
CA SER A 84 -15.89 -33.59 -2.42
C SER A 84 -16.08 -34.42 -3.72
N MET A 85 -15.33 -34.11 -4.78
CA MET A 85 -15.44 -34.76 -6.10
C MET A 85 -14.22 -35.63 -6.48
N GLU A 86 -12.98 -35.33 -6.05
CA GLU A 86 -11.78 -36.03 -6.58
C GLU A 86 -10.67 -36.42 -5.57
N GLY A 87 -10.80 -36.20 -4.26
CA GLY A 87 -9.82 -36.75 -3.28
C GLY A 87 -8.36 -36.26 -3.46
N MET A 88 -8.16 -35.02 -3.91
CA MET A 88 -6.84 -34.39 -4.03
C MET A 88 -6.35 -33.85 -2.68
N ALA A 89 -5.04 -33.83 -2.43
CA ALA A 89 -4.45 -33.27 -1.21
C ALA A 89 -4.28 -31.74 -1.28
N PHE A 90 -4.60 -31.03 -0.20
CA PHE A 90 -4.42 -29.57 -0.10
C PHE A 90 -2.93 -29.21 -0.08
N SER A 91 -2.45 -28.62 -1.18
CA SER A 91 -1.10 -28.06 -1.26
C SER A 91 -1.14 -26.57 -1.00
N PHE A 92 -0.54 -26.13 0.10
CA PHE A 92 -0.45 -24.72 0.43
C PHE A 92 0.53 -24.01 -0.53
N PRO A 93 0.09 -23.02 -1.33
CA PRO A 93 0.96 -22.37 -2.30
C PRO A 93 1.87 -21.33 -1.62
N VAL A 94 2.94 -21.81 -0.97
CA VAL A 94 3.94 -20.98 -0.25
C VAL A 94 4.54 -19.91 -1.17
N THR A 95 4.84 -20.25 -2.42
CA THR A 95 5.40 -19.32 -3.40
C THR A 95 4.48 -18.14 -3.69
N GLY A 96 3.17 -18.40 -3.82
CA GLY A 96 2.16 -17.36 -4.06
C GLY A 96 1.99 -16.44 -2.84
N ALA A 97 2.03 -17.01 -1.64
CA ALA A 97 1.98 -16.26 -0.38
C ALA A 97 3.18 -15.33 -0.21
N ILE A 98 4.38 -15.78 -0.57
CA ILE A 98 5.59 -14.94 -0.53
C ILE A 98 5.49 -13.80 -1.54
N ILE A 99 5.09 -14.10 -2.79
CA ILE A 99 4.96 -13.09 -3.85
C ILE A 99 3.93 -12.02 -3.46
N SER A 100 2.77 -12.42 -2.93
CA SER A 100 1.73 -11.46 -2.51
C SER A 100 2.18 -10.58 -1.35
N CYS A 101 2.92 -11.15 -0.38
CA CYS A 101 3.45 -10.41 0.76
C CYS A 101 4.50 -9.37 0.31
N VAL A 102 5.44 -9.78 -0.55
CA VAL A 102 6.45 -8.87 -1.13
C VAL A 102 5.78 -7.79 -1.97
N PHE A 103 4.77 -8.14 -2.77
CA PHE A 103 4.03 -7.18 -3.58
C PHE A 103 3.29 -6.16 -2.71
N ALA A 104 2.57 -6.60 -1.68
CA ALA A 104 1.84 -5.72 -0.77
C ALA A 104 2.76 -4.75 -0.02
N LEU A 105 3.90 -5.24 0.48
CA LEU A 105 4.92 -4.38 1.09
C LEU A 105 5.52 -3.40 0.09
N GLY A 106 5.83 -3.85 -1.12
CA GLY A 106 6.34 -3.01 -2.21
C GLY A 106 5.38 -1.89 -2.57
N VAL A 107 4.09 -2.20 -2.72
CA VAL A 107 3.03 -1.20 -2.97
C VAL A 107 2.90 -0.25 -1.79
N GLY A 108 2.91 -0.73 -0.54
CA GLY A 108 2.88 0.10 0.66
C GLY A 108 4.03 1.12 0.69
N LEU A 109 5.26 0.68 0.39
CA LEU A 109 6.44 1.56 0.32
C LEU A 109 6.36 2.57 -0.84
N LEU A 110 5.98 2.11 -2.04
CA LEU A 110 5.84 2.97 -3.21
C LEU A 110 4.72 4.00 -3.02
N SER A 111 3.68 3.64 -2.28
CA SER A 111 2.53 4.51 -2.06
C SER A 111 2.88 5.81 -1.34
N VAL A 112 3.93 5.80 -0.53
CA VAL A 112 4.41 6.95 0.26
C VAL A 112 5.35 7.85 -0.55
N GLN A 113 6.10 7.28 -1.50
CA GLN A 113 7.11 8.04 -2.26
C GLN A 113 6.48 9.14 -3.13
N GLY A 114 5.32 8.87 -3.75
CA GLY A 114 4.58 9.85 -4.56
C GLY A 114 4.11 11.06 -3.75
N PRO A 115 3.33 10.86 -2.67
CA PRO A 115 2.87 11.92 -1.77
C PRO A 115 4.01 12.73 -1.15
N LEU A 116 5.07 12.07 -0.66
CA LEU A 116 6.23 12.76 -0.07
C LEU A 116 6.91 13.69 -1.08
N ARG A 117 7.03 13.28 -2.35
CA ARG A 117 7.59 14.14 -3.41
C ARG A 117 6.70 15.36 -3.68
N LYS A 118 5.37 15.20 -3.64
CA LYS A 118 4.44 16.32 -3.82
C LYS A 118 4.52 17.32 -2.66
N ILE A 119 4.60 16.84 -1.42
CA ILE A 119 4.70 17.70 -0.23
C ILE A 119 6.02 18.48 -0.22
N ALA A 120 7.13 17.81 -0.55
CA ALA A 120 8.43 18.48 -0.65
C ALA A 120 8.49 19.54 -1.75
N LYS A 121 7.77 19.35 -2.86
CA LYS A 121 7.65 20.39 -3.90
C LYS A 121 6.75 21.54 -3.47
N ALA A 122 5.68 21.25 -2.73
CA ALA A 122 4.77 22.29 -2.24
C ALA A 122 5.45 23.21 -1.21
N SER A 123 6.32 22.68 -0.34
CA SER A 123 7.07 23.53 0.61
C SER A 123 8.04 24.49 -0.10
N VAL A 124 8.77 24.01 -1.11
CA VAL A 124 9.70 24.85 -1.90
C VAL A 124 8.98 25.95 -2.66
N VAL A 125 7.80 25.66 -3.23
CA VAL A 125 7.01 26.67 -3.94
C VAL A 125 6.43 27.70 -2.98
N GLU A 126 6.02 27.30 -1.76
CA GLU A 126 5.51 28.24 -0.74
C GLU A 126 6.63 29.15 -0.21
N GLU A 127 7.82 28.60 0.07
CA GLU A 127 9.01 29.40 0.46
C GLU A 127 9.35 30.44 -0.59
N LEU A 128 9.39 30.06 -1.88
CA LEU A 128 9.65 31.01 -2.98
C LEU A 128 8.57 32.07 -3.16
N ARG A 129 7.36 31.85 -2.62
CA ARG A 129 6.22 32.76 -2.72
C ARG A 129 6.13 33.73 -1.56
N GLU A 130 6.69 33.38 -0.39
CA GLU A 130 6.88 34.32 0.73
C GLU A 130 8.06 35.27 0.50
N GLU A 131 9.01 34.91 -0.37
CA GLU A 131 10.15 35.76 -0.77
C GLU A 131 9.83 36.79 -1.87
N ALA A 132 8.63 36.75 -2.48
CA ALA A 132 8.20 37.62 -3.58
C ALA A 132 7.04 38.56 -3.18
#